data_AF-A0A026VX49-F1
#
_entry.id   AF-A0A026VX49-F1
#
_cell.length_a   1.000
_cell.length_b   1.000
_cell.length_c   1.000
_cell.angle_alpha   90.00
_cell.angle_beta   90.00
_cell.angle_gamma   90.00
#
_symmetry.space_group_name_H-M   'P 1'
#
loop_
_entity.id
_entity.type
_entity.pdbx_description
1 polymer ?
#
loop_
_entity_poly.entity_id
_entity_poly.type
_entity_poly.pdbx_seq_one_letter_code
_entity_poly.pdbx_strand_id
1 'polypeptide(L)'
;RMKTATREENTVAVLANIMHNPHVGTREIALQSEISQRSILRILHAHKFHPYHLPLHQELHGTDFENRIRFCQWFLHQMQNNDCFLQRVLFTDKATFINHGQVNLRNMHWAPENPH
;
A
#
# COMPACT_ATOMS: atom_id res chain seq x y z
N ARG A 1 -21.81 1.52 31.08
CA ARG A 1 -21.11 2.80 30.78
C ARG A 1 -20.90 2.88 29.27
N MET A 2 -21.71 3.67 28.55
CA MET A 2 -21.49 3.89 27.10
C MET A 2 -20.09 4.50 26.92
N LYS A 3 -19.26 3.87 26.09
CA LYS A 3 -17.94 4.42 25.75
C LYS A 3 -18.16 5.60 24.82
N THR A 4 -17.88 6.82 25.28
CA THR A 4 -18.10 8.09 24.56
C THR A 4 -17.50 8.11 23.15
N ALA A 5 -16.42 7.34 22.92
CA ALA A 5 -15.76 7.22 21.62
C ALA A 5 -16.53 6.36 20.59
N THR A 6 -17.54 5.59 21.00
CA THR A 6 -18.35 4.74 20.12
C THR A 6 -19.80 5.23 20.11
N ARG A 7 -19.97 6.56 20.09
CA ARG A 7 -21.23 7.18 19.70
C ARG A 7 -21.45 6.91 18.21
N GLU A 8 -22.70 6.80 17.81
CA GLU A 8 -23.09 6.53 16.43
C GLU A 8 -22.52 7.58 15.47
N GLU A 9 -22.55 8.86 15.89
CA GLU A 9 -21.92 9.98 15.16
C GLU A 9 -20.43 9.77 14.88
N ASN A 10 -19.65 9.38 15.89
CA ASN A 10 -18.21 9.12 15.75
C ASN A 10 -17.94 7.93 14.82
N THR A 11 -18.81 6.93 14.88
CA THR A 11 -18.74 5.73 14.04
C THR A 11 -18.95 6.11 12.58
N VAL A 12 -20.02 6.86 12.31
CA VAL A 12 -20.35 7.37 10.97
C VAL A 12 -19.23 8.24 10.43
N ALA A 13 -18.69 9.15 11.25
CA ALA A 13 -17.60 10.05 10.83
C ALA A 13 -16.33 9.28 10.43
N VAL A 14 -15.93 8.27 11.22
CA VAL A 14 -14.73 7.46 10.93
C VAL A 14 -14.91 6.66 9.63
N LEU A 15 -16.07 6.01 9.47
CA LEU A 15 -16.35 5.20 8.27
C LEU A 15 -16.44 6.09 7.01
N ALA A 16 -17.12 7.25 7.12
CA ALA A 16 -17.22 8.20 6.01
C ALA A 16 -15.85 8.77 5.59
N ASN A 17 -14.95 9.05 6.54
CA ASN A 17 -13.62 9.57 6.23
C ASN A 17 -12.79 8.56 5.41
N ILE A 18 -12.82 7.28 5.78
CA ILE A 18 -12.12 6.20 5.05
C ILE A 18 -12.78 5.93 3.70
N MET A 19 -14.12 5.98 3.61
CA MET A 19 -14.80 5.83 2.32
C MET A 19 -14.50 7.00 1.37
N HIS A 20 -14.33 8.21 1.90
CA HIS A 20 -13.99 9.39 1.11
C HIS A 20 -12.51 9.37 0.67
N ASN A 21 -11.61 8.94 1.55
CA ASN A 21 -10.19 8.79 1.25
C ASN A 21 -9.67 7.43 1.75
N PRO A 22 -9.69 6.37 0.90
CA PRO A 22 -9.23 5.03 1.28
C PRO A 22 -7.75 4.94 1.66
N HIS A 23 -6.96 5.97 1.37
CA HIS A 23 -5.53 6.04 1.66
C HIS A 23 -5.21 6.76 2.98
N VAL A 24 -6.22 7.19 3.72
CA VAL A 24 -6.04 7.86 5.02
C VAL A 24 -5.65 6.84 6.09
N GLY A 25 -4.59 7.16 6.83
CA GLY A 25 -4.12 6.30 7.92
C GLY A 25 -4.96 6.48 9.19
N THR A 26 -5.14 5.42 9.99
CA THR A 26 -5.86 5.52 11.28
C THR A 26 -5.28 6.54 12.26
N ARG A 27 -3.97 6.81 12.18
CA ARG A 27 -3.31 7.87 12.96
C ARG A 27 -3.70 9.26 12.50
N GLU A 28 -3.85 9.45 11.19
CA GLU A 28 -4.25 10.72 10.62
C GLU A 28 -5.71 11.02 10.93
N ILE A 29 -6.60 10.02 10.85
CA ILE A 29 -7.98 10.14 11.32
C ILE A 29 -8.00 10.51 12.81
N ALA A 30 -7.14 9.91 13.64
CA ALA A 30 -7.05 10.23 15.07
C ALA A 30 -6.50 11.64 15.37
N LEU A 31 -5.78 12.26 14.42
CA LEU A 31 -5.32 13.64 14.53
C LEU A 31 -6.39 14.63 14.07
N GLN A 32 -7.16 14.26 13.05
CA GLN A 32 -8.26 15.06 12.49
C GLN A 32 -9.57 14.93 13.28
N SER A 33 -9.70 13.88 14.08
CA SER A 33 -10.85 13.64 14.96
C SER A 33 -10.39 13.63 16.42
N GLU A 34 -11.27 13.99 17.34
CA GLU A 34 -11.02 13.87 18.78
C GLU A 34 -11.14 12.41 19.29
N ILE A 35 -10.94 11.43 18.40
CA ILE A 35 -11.11 10.01 18.67
C ILE A 35 -9.73 9.35 18.73
N SER A 36 -9.46 8.63 19.82
CA SER A 36 -8.20 7.88 19.93
C SER A 36 -8.08 6.81 18.84
N GLN A 37 -6.87 6.62 18.31
CA GLN A 37 -6.57 5.59 17.30
C GLN A 37 -7.10 4.20 17.70
N ARG A 38 -6.99 3.83 18.98
CA ARG A 38 -7.50 2.55 19.50
C ARG A 38 -9.02 2.41 19.36
N SER A 39 -9.77 3.51 19.45
CA SER A 39 -11.23 3.49 19.25
C SER A 39 -11.59 3.45 17.77
N ILE A 40 -10.84 4.14 16.91
CA ILE A 40 -10.96 4.03 15.45
C ILE A 40 -10.77 2.58 15.00
N LEU A 41 -9.68 1.92 15.43
CA LEU A 41 -9.44 0.50 15.11
C LEU A 41 -10.60 -0.41 15.56
N ARG A 42 -11.18 -0.13 16.73
CA ARG A 42 -12.33 -0.90 17.24
C ARG A 42 -13.57 -0.73 16.37
N ILE A 43 -13.84 0.51 15.92
CA ILE A 43 -14.93 0.81 14.98
C ILE A 43 -14.72 0.02 13.69
N LEU A 44 -13.51 0.06 13.11
CA LEU A 44 -13.21 -0.63 11.85
C LEU A 44 -13.43 -2.14 11.95
N HIS A 45 -12.92 -2.78 13.01
CA HIS A 45 -13.15 -4.20 13.24
C HIS A 45 -14.63 -4.54 13.46
N ALA A 46 -15.38 -3.70 14.19
CA ALA A 46 -16.81 -3.91 14.44
C ALA A 46 -17.62 -3.84 13.13
N HIS A 47 -17.22 -2.99 12.20
CA HIS A 47 -17.87 -2.77 10.90
C HIS A 47 -17.26 -3.56 9.74
N LYS A 48 -16.44 -4.58 10.04
CA LYS A 48 -15.85 -5.49 9.02
C LYS A 48 -14.95 -4.81 7.99
N PHE A 49 -14.27 -3.74 8.39
CA PHE A 49 -13.16 -3.21 7.60
C PHE A 49 -11.92 -4.06 7.83
N HIS A 50 -11.20 -4.31 6.74
CA HIS A 50 -10.01 -5.15 6.71
C HIS A 50 -8.77 -4.30 6.45
N PRO A 51 -7.69 -4.53 7.22
CA PRO A 51 -6.42 -3.88 6.95
C PRO A 51 -5.78 -4.43 5.69
N TYR A 52 -5.17 -3.56 4.89
CA TYR A 52 -4.36 -3.94 3.73
C TYR A 52 -3.17 -2.99 3.55
N HIS A 53 -2.14 -3.45 2.83
CA HIS A 53 -1.07 -2.60 2.34
C HIS A 53 -1.35 -2.26 0.88
N LEU A 54 -1.12 -1.00 0.50
CA LEU A 54 -1.18 -0.60 -0.90
C LEU A 54 0.02 -1.21 -1.64
N PRO A 55 -0.20 -2.11 -2.60
CA PRO A 55 0.86 -2.61 -3.42
C PRO A 55 1.20 -1.56 -4.48
N LEU A 56 2.49 -1.23 -4.58
CA LEU A 56 2.99 -0.45 -5.71
C LEU A 56 3.41 -1.44 -6.80
N HIS A 57 2.55 -1.63 -7.79
CA HIS A 57 2.90 -2.37 -8.99
C HIS A 57 3.33 -1.38 -10.07
N GLN A 58 4.39 -1.70 -10.80
CA GLN A 58 4.67 -1.00 -12.06
C GLN A 58 3.54 -1.31 -13.03
N GLU A 59 2.88 -0.28 -13.53
CA GLU A 59 1.96 -0.43 -14.65
C GLU A 59 2.78 -0.88 -15.87
N LEU A 60 2.37 -2.00 -16.48
CA LEU A 60 2.99 -2.52 -17.69
C LEU A 60 2.23 -1.99 -18.89
N HIS A 61 2.94 -1.44 -19.86
CA HIS A 61 2.34 -0.84 -21.05
C HIS A 61 2.80 -1.54 -22.34
N GLY A 62 1.92 -1.55 -23.35
CA GLY A 62 2.27 -1.89 -24.74
C GLY A 62 3.13 -3.15 -24.87
N THR A 63 4.38 -2.97 -25.28
CA THR A 63 5.34 -4.05 -25.56
C THR A 63 6.19 -4.48 -24.34
N ASP A 64 5.92 -3.95 -23.14
CA ASP A 64 6.71 -4.26 -21.94
C ASP A 64 6.74 -5.76 -21.63
N PHE A 65 5.63 -6.46 -21.84
CA PHE A 65 5.58 -7.90 -21.63
C PHE A 65 6.55 -8.64 -22.58
N GLU A 66 6.51 -8.32 -23.87
CA GLU A 66 7.40 -8.91 -24.87
C GLU A 66 8.86 -8.57 -24.59
N ASN A 67 9.16 -7.32 -24.24
CA ASN A 67 10.50 -6.86 -23.90
C ASN A 67 11.05 -7.60 -22.68
N ARG A 68 10.23 -7.82 -21.64
CA ARG A 68 10.62 -8.59 -20.45
C ARG A 68 10.93 -10.05 -20.81
N ILE A 69 10.08 -10.70 -21.60
CA ILE A 69 10.34 -12.08 -22.06
C ILE A 69 11.64 -12.15 -22.86
N ARG A 70 11.84 -11.23 -23.81
CA ARG A 70 13.04 -11.18 -24.64
C ARG A 70 14.31 -10.97 -23.80
N PHE A 71 14.25 -10.07 -22.81
CA PHE A 71 15.34 -9.87 -21.87
C PHE A 71 15.64 -11.14 -21.06
N CYS A 72 14.63 -11.79 -20.50
CA CYS A 72 14.81 -13.02 -19.73
C CYS A 72 15.45 -14.13 -20.58
N GLN A 73 14.98 -14.34 -21.81
CA GLN A 73 15.55 -15.31 -22.73
C GLN A 73 17.01 -15.01 -23.07
N TRP A 74 17.32 -13.75 -23.37
CA TRP A 74 18.69 -13.30 -23.62
C TRP A 74 19.59 -13.53 -22.39
N PHE A 75 19.12 -13.16 -21.20
CA PHE A 75 19.88 -13.29 -19.96
C PHE A 75 20.19 -14.76 -19.63
N LEU A 76 19.22 -15.65 -19.79
CA LEU A 76 19.42 -17.10 -19.63
C LEU A 76 20.47 -17.63 -20.62
N HIS A 77 20.44 -17.18 -21.87
CA HIS A 77 21.42 -17.58 -22.88
C HIS A 77 22.84 -17.09 -22.52
N GLN A 78 22.98 -15.87 -21.97
CA GLN A 78 24.28 -15.38 -21.49
C GLN A 78 24.83 -16.23 -20.35
N MET A 79 23.97 -16.65 -19.42
CA MET A 79 24.37 -17.53 -18.32
C MET A 79 24.78 -18.93 -18.80
N GLN A 80 24.12 -19.48 -19.82
CA GLN A 80 24.46 -20.80 -20.38
C GLN A 80 25.81 -20.80 -21.11
N ASN A 81 26.16 -19.70 -21.76
CA ASN A 81 27.40 -19.61 -22.54
C ASN A 81 28.61 -19.19 -21.72
N ASN A 82 28.41 -18.64 -20.52
CA ASN A 82 29.48 -18.13 -19.67
C ASN A 82 29.09 -18.24 -18.19
N ASP A 83 29.65 -19.24 -17.52
CA ASP A 83 29.43 -19.51 -16.09
C ASP A 83 29.79 -18.31 -15.18
N CYS A 84 30.69 -17.43 -15.63
CA CYS A 84 31.12 -16.25 -14.90
C CYS A 84 30.33 -14.97 -15.26
N PHE A 85 29.30 -15.05 -16.10
CA PHE A 85 28.55 -13.88 -16.57
C PHE A 85 27.98 -13.05 -15.41
N LEU A 86 27.32 -13.69 -14.44
CA LEU A 86 26.72 -13.00 -13.30
C LEU A 86 27.75 -12.24 -12.43
N GLN A 87 28.99 -12.72 -12.35
CA GLN A 87 30.05 -12.07 -11.57
C GLN A 87 30.48 -10.72 -12.19
N ARG A 88 30.13 -10.49 -13.46
CA ARG A 88 30.46 -9.26 -14.20
C ARG A 88 29.28 -8.30 -14.31
N VAL A 89 28.10 -8.70 -13.82
CA VAL A 89 26.89 -7.87 -13.84
C VAL A 89 26.77 -7.13 -12.52
N LEU A 90 26.70 -5.81 -12.59
CA LEU A 90 26.36 -4.95 -11.46
C LEU A 90 25.01 -4.30 -11.72
N PHE A 91 24.02 -4.64 -10.90
CA PHE A 91 22.74 -3.94 -10.89
C PHE A 91 22.85 -2.74 -9.94
N THR A 92 22.48 -1.57 -10.44
CA THR A 92 22.33 -0.37 -9.63
C THR A 92 20.90 0.14 -9.76
N ASP A 93 20.38 0.74 -8.70
CA ASP A 93 19.10 1.43 -8.74
C ASP A 93 19.28 2.90 -8.36
N LYS A 94 18.19 3.66 -8.51
CA LYS A 94 18.07 5.00 -7.93
C LYS A 94 16.81 5.02 -7.09
N ALA A 95 16.95 5.36 -5.82
CA ALA A 95 15.83 5.66 -4.95
C ALA A 95 15.56 7.18 -4.94
N THR A 96 14.30 7.56 -5.18
CA THR A 96 13.85 8.94 -5.03
C THR A 96 13.15 9.08 -3.67
N PHE A 97 13.61 10.03 -2.86
CA PHE A 97 12.98 10.39 -1.60
C PHE A 97 12.29 11.75 -1.75
N ILE A 98 11.00 11.82 -1.43
CA ILE A 98 10.20 13.04 -1.53
C ILE A 98 9.53 13.32 -0.18
N ASN A 99 9.45 14.60 0.20
CA ASN A 99 8.83 15.05 1.46
C ASN A 99 7.39 15.56 1.29
N HIS A 100 6.81 15.46 0.09
CA HIS A 100 5.49 16.05 -0.23
C HIS A 100 4.27 15.19 0.16
N GLY A 101 4.44 14.19 1.04
CA GLY A 101 3.30 13.45 1.60
C GLY A 101 2.52 12.61 0.59
N GLN A 102 3.16 12.11 -0.48
CA GLN A 102 2.56 11.07 -1.32
C GLN A 102 2.15 9.85 -0.49
N VAL A 103 1.23 9.06 -1.05
CA VAL A 103 0.67 7.85 -0.44
C VAL A 103 1.74 7.06 0.32
N ASN A 104 1.57 7.00 1.64
CA ASN A 104 2.49 6.26 2.49
C ASN A 104 2.22 4.76 2.34
N LEU A 105 3.02 4.11 1.49
CA LEU A 105 2.94 2.66 1.23
C LEU A 105 3.25 1.80 2.46
N ARG A 106 3.90 2.36 3.49
CA ARG A 106 4.18 1.66 4.75
C ARG A 106 3.01 1.69 5.72
N ASN A 107 2.06 2.61 5.53
CA ASN A 107 0.87 2.66 6.35
C ASN A 107 -0.07 1.51 6.00
N MET A 108 -0.81 1.08 7.01
CA MET A 108 -1.88 0.10 6.88
C MET A 108 -3.19 0.85 6.61
N HIS A 109 -3.78 0.57 5.46
CA HIS A 109 -5.02 1.15 4.97
C HIS A 109 -6.19 0.22 5.28
N TRP A 110 -7.43 0.72 5.19
CA TRP A 110 -8.62 -0.02 5.62
C TRP A 110 -9.72 0.08 4.59
N ALA A 111 -10.34 -1.04 4.24
CA ALA A 111 -11.46 -1.07 3.30
C ALA A 111 -12.47 -2.16 3.71
N PRO A 112 -13.76 -2.02 3.35
CA PRO A 112 -14.76 -3.06 3.61
C PRO A 112 -14.47 -4.34 2.82
N GLU A 113 -13.87 -4.21 1.63
CA GLU A 113 -13.40 -5.31 0.79
C GLU A 113 -11.96 -5.01 0.39
N ASN A 114 -11.10 -6.04 0.32
CA ASN A 114 -9.72 -5.85 -0.13
C ASN A 114 -9.72 -5.44 -1.60
N PRO A 115 -9.14 -4.28 -1.98
CA PRO A 115 -9.12 -3.84 -3.38
C PRO A 115 -8.15 -4.64 -4.28
N HIS A 116 -7.55 -5.71 -3.76
CA HIS A 116 -6.54 -6.55 -4.41
C HIS A 116 -6.87 -8.03 -4.27
#